data_AF-A0A815Y3G1-F1
#
_entry.id   AF-A0A815Y3G1-F1
#
_cell.length_a   1.000
_cell.length_b   1.000
_cell.length_c   1.000
_cell.angle_alpha   90.00
_cell.angle_beta   90.00
_cell.angle_gamma   90.00
#
_symmetry.space_group_name_H-M   'P 1'
#
loop_
_entity.id
_entity.type
_entity.pdbx_description
1 polymer ?
#
loop_
_entity_poly.entity_id
_entity_poly.type
_entity_poly.pdbx_seq_one_letter_code
_entity_poly.pdbx_strand_id
1 'polypeptide(L)'
;NFLLFKNELESIKALPLIQSKQLIDIIQYLYDSNIIHRDLCPQNLMLDGHIQQLKLIDFSFASQYEKNEITKQLSINGTISFAGHEFLYFISNLSLDSIKSQFYAYERNFDLKSALHLIIYMNDNNIQLKMKSIQKLKYFIDEATQTLNLWKILQHNNKYYSNLLTLIDSPIQSSTFKIIKKEIEKFVYT
;
A
#
# COMPACT_ATOMS: atom_id res chain seq x y z
N ASN A 1 19.23 21.56 -7.36
CA ASN A 1 19.20 20.21 -7.96
C ASN A 1 19.05 19.21 -6.83
N PHE A 2 17.84 19.04 -6.29
CA PHE A 2 17.56 18.06 -5.24
C PHE A 2 16.21 17.40 -5.54
N LEU A 3 16.22 16.58 -6.60
CA LEU A 3 15.36 15.40 -6.61
C LEU A 3 15.89 14.54 -5.46
N LEU A 4 15.10 14.34 -4.40
CA LEU A 4 15.42 13.33 -3.39
C LEU A 4 15.58 12.00 -4.15
N PHE A 5 16.77 11.43 -4.16
CA PHE A 5 17.08 10.24 -4.95
C PHE A 5 16.25 9.05 -4.46
N LYS A 6 16.13 7.99 -5.29
CA LYS A 6 15.33 6.74 -5.12
C LYS A 6 15.47 6.02 -3.76
N ASN A 7 16.29 6.50 -2.83
CA ASN A 7 16.57 5.91 -1.52
C ASN A 7 16.42 6.90 -0.32
N GLU A 8 16.15 8.19 -0.53
CA GLU A 8 16.12 9.16 0.59
C GLU A 8 14.77 9.22 1.31
N LEU A 9 13.69 8.66 0.76
CA LEU A 9 12.41 8.61 1.46
C LEU A 9 12.41 7.68 2.68
N GLU A 10 13.22 6.62 2.66
CA GLU A 10 13.47 5.79 3.85
C GLU A 10 14.27 6.53 4.94
N SER A 11 14.97 7.61 4.59
CA SER A 11 15.66 8.48 5.55
C SER A 11 14.71 9.48 6.22
N ILE A 12 13.51 9.69 5.64
CA ILE A 12 12.48 10.52 6.25
C ILE A 12 11.89 9.74 7.43
N LYS A 13 12.02 10.30 8.63
CA LYS A 13 11.53 9.69 9.88
C LYS A 13 10.02 9.43 9.86
N ALA A 14 9.25 10.24 9.13
CA ALA A 14 7.80 10.11 9.00
C ALA A 14 7.27 10.74 7.71
N LEU A 15 6.23 10.17 7.10
CA LEU A 15 5.53 10.80 5.98
C LEU A 15 4.55 11.84 6.55
N PRO A 16 4.73 13.16 6.37
CA PRO A 16 3.86 14.15 7.02
C PRO A 16 2.42 14.11 6.48
N LEU A 17 1.46 14.63 7.25
CA LEU A 17 0.03 14.56 6.93
C LEU A 17 -0.31 15.10 5.53
N ILE A 18 0.36 16.16 5.10
CA ILE A 18 0.17 16.75 3.76
C ILE A 18 0.55 15.73 2.68
N GLN A 19 1.71 15.07 2.81
CA GLN A 19 2.15 14.05 1.86
C GLN A 19 1.31 12.77 1.96
N SER A 20 0.83 12.38 3.15
CA SER A 20 -0.14 11.29 3.30
C SER A 20 -1.44 11.57 2.55
N LYS A 21 -1.96 12.81 2.63
CA LYS A 21 -3.14 13.23 1.85
C LYS A 21 -2.84 13.25 0.34
N GLN A 22 -1.66 13.73 -0.08
CA GLN A 22 -1.22 13.68 -1.48
C GLN A 22 -1.12 12.23 -2.01
N LEU A 23 -0.66 11.28 -1.20
CA LEU A 23 -0.65 9.87 -1.61
C LEU A 23 -2.05 9.35 -1.90
N ILE A 24 -3.03 9.68 -1.05
CA ILE A 24 -4.44 9.32 -1.30
C ILE A 24 -4.97 10.00 -2.57
N ASP A 25 -4.58 11.25 -2.86
CA ASP A 25 -4.94 11.93 -4.09
C ASP A 25 -4.34 11.27 -5.34
N ILE A 26 -3.08 10.81 -5.26
CA ILE A 26 -2.44 10.03 -6.34
C ILE A 26 -3.20 8.73 -6.57
N ILE A 27 -3.53 7.98 -5.51
CA ILE A 27 -4.28 6.72 -5.65
C ILE A 27 -5.69 6.95 -6.19
N GLN A 28 -6.35 8.04 -5.78
CA GLN A 28 -7.64 8.42 -6.36
C GLN A 28 -7.51 8.66 -7.87
N TYR A 29 -6.50 9.40 -8.30
CA TYR A 29 -6.26 9.65 -9.72
C TYR A 29 -6.04 8.35 -10.52
N LEU A 30 -5.22 7.41 -9.99
CA LEU A 30 -5.02 6.12 -10.62
C LEU A 30 -6.31 5.30 -10.69
N TYR A 31 -7.06 5.26 -9.58
CA TYR A 31 -8.35 4.59 -9.50
C TYR A 31 -9.32 5.12 -10.56
N ASP A 32 -9.51 6.44 -10.64
CA ASP A 32 -10.39 7.10 -11.61
C ASP A 32 -9.91 6.90 -13.06
N SER A 33 -8.60 6.72 -13.27
CA SER A 33 -7.98 6.40 -14.57
C SER A 33 -8.03 4.91 -14.93
N ASN A 34 -8.64 4.08 -14.08
CA ASN A 34 -8.63 2.62 -14.19
C ASN A 34 -7.22 2.02 -14.22
N ILE A 35 -6.27 2.59 -13.46
CA ILE A 35 -4.89 2.10 -13.36
C ILE A 35 -4.67 1.49 -11.98
N ILE A 36 -3.99 0.34 -11.94
CA ILE A 36 -3.39 -0.23 -10.74
C ILE A 36 -1.87 -0.22 -10.88
N HIS A 37 -1.18 0.27 -9.85
CA HIS A 37 0.27 0.37 -9.75
C HIS A 37 0.93 -0.94 -9.29
N ARG A 38 0.36 -1.59 -8.25
CA ARG A 38 0.79 -2.89 -7.67
C ARG A 38 2.11 -2.90 -6.90
N ASP A 39 2.88 -1.82 -6.91
CA ASP A 39 4.15 -1.73 -6.18
C ASP A 39 4.30 -0.42 -5.41
N LEU A 40 3.32 -0.13 -4.53
CA LEU A 40 3.44 1.02 -3.63
C LEU A 40 4.41 0.70 -2.50
N CYS A 41 5.52 1.41 -2.46
CA CYS A 41 6.54 1.29 -1.43
C CYS A 41 7.27 2.63 -1.24
N PRO A 42 8.03 2.82 -0.14
CA PRO A 42 8.78 4.06 0.09
C PRO A 42 9.74 4.42 -1.05
N GLN A 43 10.35 3.41 -1.69
CA GLN A 43 11.32 3.57 -2.77
C GLN A 43 10.69 4.08 -4.07
N ASN A 44 9.39 3.89 -4.23
CA ASN A 44 8.61 4.37 -5.38
C ASN A 44 7.92 5.71 -5.11
N LEU A 45 8.17 6.33 -3.96
CA LEU A 45 7.75 7.70 -3.69
C LEU A 45 8.94 8.65 -3.88
N MET A 46 8.68 9.84 -4.41
CA MET A 46 9.63 10.95 -4.47
C MET A 46 8.98 12.21 -3.91
N LEU A 47 9.74 12.99 -3.15
CA LEU A 47 9.30 14.30 -2.68
C LEU A 47 10.06 15.39 -3.44
N ASP A 48 9.32 16.28 -4.07
CA ASP A 48 9.88 17.48 -4.67
C ASP A 48 10.16 18.50 -3.56
N GLY A 49 11.43 18.65 -3.17
CA GLY A 49 11.83 19.49 -2.04
C GLY A 49 11.53 20.98 -2.20
N HIS A 50 11.29 21.46 -3.43
CA HIS A 50 10.99 22.88 -3.68
C HIS A 50 9.52 23.21 -3.43
N ILE A 51 8.63 22.33 -3.87
CA ILE A 51 7.17 22.55 -3.85
C ILE A 51 6.44 21.63 -2.86
N GLN A 52 7.18 20.79 -2.13
CA GLN A 52 6.68 19.81 -1.16
C GLN A 52 5.60 18.88 -1.74
N GLN A 53 5.75 18.50 -3.02
CA GLN A 53 4.82 17.61 -3.70
C GLN A 53 5.34 16.18 -3.74
N LEU A 54 4.52 15.25 -3.25
CA LEU A 54 4.73 13.83 -3.41
C LEU A 54 4.47 13.43 -4.86
N LYS A 55 5.34 12.59 -5.42
CA LYS A 55 5.24 11.99 -6.74
C LYS A 55 5.40 10.49 -6.59
N LEU A 56 4.53 9.72 -7.23
CA LEU A 56 4.69 8.28 -7.40
C LEU A 56 5.51 8.03 -8.66
N ILE A 57 6.51 7.16 -8.55
CA ILE A 57 7.38 6.75 -9.65
C ILE A 57 7.33 5.23 -9.83
N ASP A 58 7.90 4.76 -10.95
CA ASP A 58 8.10 3.34 -11.27
C ASP A 58 6.80 2.55 -11.56
N PHE A 59 6.20 2.82 -12.72
CA PHE A 59 5.00 2.13 -13.23
C PHE A 59 5.31 0.79 -13.93
N SER A 60 6.47 0.18 -13.66
CA SER A 60 6.91 -1.04 -14.36
C SER A 60 5.96 -2.24 -14.17
N PHE A 61 5.22 -2.28 -13.06
CA PHE A 61 4.18 -3.28 -12.81
C PHE A 61 2.76 -2.76 -13.02
N ALA A 62 2.58 -1.51 -13.46
CA ALA A 62 1.26 -0.94 -13.60
C ALA A 62 0.45 -1.62 -14.71
N SER A 63 -0.87 -1.64 -14.56
CA SER A 63 -1.79 -2.16 -15.57
C SER A 63 -3.08 -1.34 -15.58
N GLN A 64 -3.76 -1.31 -16.72
CA GLN A 64 -5.03 -0.61 -16.88
C GLN A 64 -6.18 -1.62 -16.93
N TYR A 65 -7.25 -1.38 -16.17
CA TYR A 65 -8.47 -2.15 -16.22
C TYR A 65 -9.27 -1.83 -17.49
N GLU A 66 -9.91 -2.85 -18.04
CA GLU A 66 -10.91 -2.67 -19.08
C GLU A 66 -12.20 -2.06 -18.52
N LYS A 67 -13.04 -1.50 -19.40
CA LYS A 67 -14.33 -0.94 -19.00
C LYS A 67 -15.18 -2.00 -18.30
N ASN A 68 -15.66 -1.69 -17.09
CA ASN A 68 -16.45 -2.57 -16.21
C ASN A 68 -15.67 -3.79 -15.65
N GLU A 69 -14.36 -3.88 -15.85
CA GLU A 69 -13.54 -4.91 -15.22
C GLU A 69 -13.46 -4.65 -13.70
N ILE A 70 -13.87 -5.64 -12.89
CA ILE A 70 -13.90 -5.53 -11.42
C ILE A 70 -12.59 -6.04 -10.82
N THR A 71 -12.03 -7.10 -11.42
CA THR A 71 -10.74 -7.69 -11.05
C THR A 71 -9.91 -7.96 -12.30
N LYS A 72 -8.58 -7.89 -12.17
CA LYS A 72 -7.66 -8.12 -13.28
C LYS A 72 -6.67 -9.24 -12.93
N GLN A 73 -6.65 -10.30 -13.73
CA GLN A 73 -5.71 -11.41 -13.57
C GLN A 73 -4.32 -10.99 -14.04
N LEU A 74 -3.37 -10.90 -13.11
CA LEU A 74 -2.00 -10.47 -13.41
C LEU A 74 -0.99 -11.32 -12.64
N SER A 75 0.23 -11.42 -13.16
CA SER A 75 1.34 -12.09 -12.45
C SER A 75 1.62 -11.41 -11.11
N ILE A 76 1.93 -12.21 -10.10
CA ILE A 76 2.29 -11.72 -8.76
C ILE A 76 3.69 -11.09 -8.81
N ASN A 77 3.74 -9.77 -8.77
CA ASN A 77 4.95 -8.95 -8.77
C ASN A 77 4.82 -7.81 -7.74
N GLY A 78 5.94 -7.15 -7.46
CA GLY A 78 6.00 -6.00 -6.56
C GLY A 78 6.25 -6.37 -5.10
N THR A 79 6.31 -5.33 -4.28
CA THR A 79 6.57 -5.41 -2.84
C THR A 79 5.29 -5.80 -2.10
N ILE A 80 5.34 -6.87 -1.30
CA ILE A 80 4.14 -7.39 -0.60
C ILE A 80 3.91 -6.78 0.77
N SER A 81 4.93 -6.12 1.35
CA SER A 81 4.90 -5.59 2.72
C SER A 81 3.70 -4.69 3.00
N PHE A 82 3.19 -4.02 1.97
CA PHE A 82 2.08 -3.08 2.05
C PHE A 82 0.77 -3.64 1.47
N ALA A 83 0.73 -4.89 1.00
CA ALA A 83 -0.48 -5.43 0.36
C ALA A 83 -1.65 -5.67 1.33
N GLY A 84 -2.85 -5.79 0.78
CA GLY A 84 -4.08 -6.11 1.53
C GLY A 84 -4.10 -7.53 2.11
N HIS A 85 -4.96 -7.75 3.10
CA HIS A 85 -5.08 -9.04 3.81
C HIS A 85 -5.41 -10.21 2.87
N GLU A 86 -6.29 -9.98 1.90
CA GLU A 86 -6.73 -10.97 0.90
C GLU A 86 -5.57 -11.45 0.00
N PHE A 87 -4.70 -10.54 -0.41
CA PHE A 87 -3.54 -10.86 -1.24
C PHE A 87 -2.47 -11.60 -0.45
N LEU A 88 -2.18 -11.11 0.77
CA LEU A 88 -1.24 -11.76 1.67
C LEU A 88 -1.71 -13.16 2.09
N TYR A 89 -3.02 -13.32 2.33
CA TYR A 89 -3.62 -14.62 2.61
C TYR A 89 -3.51 -15.55 1.40
N PHE A 90 -3.75 -15.06 0.20
CA PHE A 90 -3.54 -15.84 -1.02
C PHE A 90 -2.09 -16.35 -1.09
N ILE A 91 -1.09 -15.45 -0.95
CA ILE A 91 0.32 -15.82 -1.01
C ILE A 91 0.72 -16.79 0.10
N SER A 92 0.24 -16.58 1.33
CA SER A 92 0.59 -17.44 2.47
C SER A 92 0.12 -18.89 2.32
N ASN A 93 -0.85 -19.14 1.43
CA ASN A 93 -1.39 -20.47 1.16
C ASN A 93 -0.88 -21.09 -0.16
N LEU A 94 0.07 -20.45 -0.83
CA LEU A 94 0.72 -21.02 -2.01
C LEU A 94 1.68 -22.15 -1.62
N SER A 95 1.87 -23.12 -2.51
CA SER A 95 3.01 -24.03 -2.46
C SER A 95 4.29 -23.31 -2.85
N LEU A 96 5.39 -23.60 -2.14
CA LEU A 96 6.73 -23.01 -2.37
C LEU A 96 7.17 -23.07 -3.85
N ASP A 97 6.85 -24.17 -4.53
CA ASP A 97 7.27 -24.40 -5.92
C ASP A 97 6.51 -23.58 -6.96
N SER A 98 5.43 -22.89 -6.58
CA SER A 98 4.46 -22.33 -7.53
C SER A 98 4.51 -20.81 -7.67
N ILE A 99 5.15 -20.08 -6.75
CA ILE A 99 5.03 -18.62 -6.59
C ILE A 99 5.32 -17.85 -7.90
N LYS A 100 6.36 -18.23 -8.64
CA LYS A 100 6.80 -17.49 -9.84
C LYS A 100 5.85 -17.60 -11.04
N SER A 101 4.95 -18.58 -11.04
CA SER A 101 3.99 -18.81 -12.12
C SER A 101 2.57 -18.44 -11.75
N GLN A 102 2.33 -17.88 -10.55
CA GLN A 102 0.98 -17.57 -10.10
C GLN A 102 0.48 -16.22 -10.60
N PHE A 103 -0.80 -16.24 -10.95
CA PHE A 103 -1.62 -15.06 -11.21
C PHE A 103 -2.50 -14.79 -10.00
N TYR A 104 -2.80 -13.51 -9.78
CA TYR A 104 -3.74 -13.05 -8.79
C TYR A 104 -4.78 -12.14 -9.44
N ALA A 105 -6.03 -12.23 -8.95
CA ALA A 105 -7.13 -11.38 -9.37
C ALA A 105 -7.09 -10.06 -8.60
N TYR A 106 -6.35 -9.06 -9.10
CA TYR A 106 -6.21 -7.78 -8.42
C TYR A 106 -7.50 -6.96 -8.49
N GLU A 107 -8.06 -6.64 -7.33
CA GLU A 107 -9.19 -5.71 -7.17
C GLU A 107 -8.76 -4.24 -7.33
N ARG A 108 -9.71 -3.39 -7.75
CA ARG A 108 -9.43 -1.94 -7.95
C ARG A 108 -9.07 -1.19 -6.66
N ASN A 109 -9.37 -1.72 -5.49
CA ASN A 109 -9.03 -1.13 -4.19
C ASN A 109 -7.63 -1.52 -3.68
N PHE A 110 -6.90 -2.37 -4.39
CA PHE A 110 -5.62 -2.92 -3.95
C PHE A 110 -4.62 -1.83 -3.55
N ASP A 111 -4.37 -0.87 -4.44
CA ASP A 111 -3.44 0.24 -4.17
C ASP A 111 -3.91 1.14 -3.03
N LEU A 112 -5.22 1.25 -2.79
CA LEU A 112 -5.74 2.05 -1.68
C LEU A 112 -5.45 1.41 -0.33
N LYS A 113 -5.55 0.07 -0.23
CA LYS A 113 -5.08 -0.69 0.95
C LYS A 113 -3.58 -0.50 1.13
N SER A 114 -2.81 -0.57 0.04
CA SER A 114 -1.37 -0.39 0.10
C SER A 114 -0.94 1.02 0.50
N ALA A 115 -1.64 2.06 0.03
CA ALA A 115 -1.40 3.41 0.49
C ALA A 115 -1.70 3.58 1.98
N LEU A 116 -2.79 2.97 2.49
CA LEU A 116 -3.08 2.99 3.92
C LEU A 116 -1.95 2.33 4.73
N HIS A 117 -1.54 1.11 4.39
CA HIS A 117 -0.43 0.43 5.06
C HIS A 117 0.88 1.18 4.98
N LEU A 118 1.18 1.79 3.82
CA LEU A 118 2.38 2.60 3.63
C LEU A 118 2.36 3.85 4.52
N ILE A 119 1.23 4.55 4.63
CA ILE A 119 1.08 5.71 5.52
C ILE A 119 1.30 5.30 6.98
N ILE A 120 0.73 4.16 7.40
CA ILE A 120 0.92 3.62 8.75
C ILE A 120 2.40 3.27 8.99
N TYR A 121 3.01 2.51 8.07
CA TYR A 121 4.42 2.14 8.14
C TYR A 121 5.30 3.39 8.25
N MET A 122 5.07 4.39 7.40
CA MET A 122 5.91 5.59 7.42
C MET A 122 5.78 6.35 8.74
N ASN A 123 4.72 6.21 9.52
CA ASN A 123 4.50 7.02 10.72
C ASN A 123 4.56 6.24 12.06
N ASP A 124 4.69 4.91 12.04
CA ASP A 124 4.80 4.09 13.24
C ASP A 124 6.14 3.32 13.30
N ASN A 125 7.04 3.77 14.18
CA ASN A 125 8.36 3.18 14.36
C ASN A 125 8.32 1.69 14.76
N ASN A 126 7.31 1.26 15.54
CA ASN A 126 7.18 -0.14 15.93
C ASN A 126 6.79 -1.01 14.73
N ILE A 127 5.87 -0.51 13.89
CA ILE A 127 5.52 -1.15 12.62
C ILE A 127 6.75 -1.20 11.70
N GLN A 128 7.53 -0.13 11.59
CA GLN A 128 8.76 -0.12 10.78
C GLN A 128 9.76 -1.17 11.22
N LEU A 129 10.05 -1.25 12.53
CA LEU A 129 11.00 -2.21 13.07
C LEU A 129 10.56 -3.66 12.81
N LYS A 130 9.28 -3.96 13.05
CA LYS A 130 8.70 -5.28 12.76
C LYS A 130 8.75 -5.59 11.27
N MET A 131 8.32 -4.67 10.42
CA MET A 131 8.32 -4.87 8.97
C MET A 131 9.74 -5.08 8.42
N LYS A 132 10.72 -4.28 8.86
CA LYS A 132 12.13 -4.46 8.48
C LYS A 132 12.71 -5.82 8.92
N SER A 133 12.17 -6.43 9.98
CA SER A 133 12.53 -7.80 10.36
C SER A 133 11.87 -8.85 9.47
N ILE A 134 10.61 -8.62 9.08
CA ILE A 134 9.84 -9.50 8.19
C ILE A 134 10.45 -9.52 6.77
N GLN A 135 10.87 -8.37 6.25
CA GLN A 135 11.52 -8.23 4.94
C GLN A 135 12.88 -8.93 4.84
N LYS A 136 13.46 -9.39 5.96
CA LYS A 136 14.70 -10.19 5.98
C LYS A 136 14.45 -11.69 5.92
N LEU A 137 13.19 -12.12 5.96
CA LEU A 137 12.85 -13.55 5.91
C LEU A 137 13.27 -14.14 4.56
N LYS A 138 13.77 -15.38 4.61
CA LYS A 138 14.35 -16.06 3.45
C LYS A 138 13.27 -16.43 2.41
N TYR A 139 12.10 -16.81 2.88
CA TYR A 139 11.04 -17.34 2.03
C TYR A 139 9.90 -16.34 1.89
N PHE A 140 9.47 -16.11 0.65
CA PHE A 140 8.42 -15.15 0.31
C PHE A 140 7.07 -15.46 0.99
N ILE A 141 6.76 -16.75 1.19
CA ILE A 141 5.56 -17.19 1.92
C ILE A 141 5.64 -16.81 3.40
N ASP A 142 6.82 -16.92 4.01
CA ASP A 142 7.02 -16.50 5.40
C ASP A 142 6.87 -14.98 5.54
N GLU A 143 7.42 -14.22 4.60
CA GLU A 143 7.22 -12.76 4.53
C GLU A 143 5.73 -12.42 4.44
N ALA A 144 4.98 -13.05 3.54
CA ALA A 144 3.54 -12.83 3.40
C ALA A 144 2.77 -13.20 4.67
N THR A 145 3.09 -14.34 5.28
CA THR A 145 2.44 -14.83 6.50
C THR A 145 2.67 -13.89 7.68
N GLN A 146 3.91 -13.45 7.89
CA GLN A 146 4.23 -12.55 9.00
C GLN A 146 3.69 -11.14 8.76
N THR A 147 3.69 -10.67 7.51
CA THR A 147 3.07 -9.38 7.11
C THR A 147 1.56 -9.42 7.38
N LEU A 148 0.88 -10.51 6.99
CA LEU A 148 -0.55 -10.71 7.26
C LEU A 148 -0.85 -10.66 8.76
N ASN A 149 -0.05 -11.34 9.57
CA ASN A 149 -0.21 -11.35 11.03
C ASN A 149 -0.01 -9.96 11.64
N LEU A 150 0.98 -9.20 11.17
CA LEU A 150 1.21 -7.83 11.61
C LEU A 150 -0.02 -6.95 11.37
N TRP A 151 -0.57 -6.96 10.17
CA TRP A 151 -1.74 -6.16 9.81
C TRP A 151 -3.01 -6.60 10.55
N LYS A 152 -3.23 -7.92 10.74
CA LYS A 152 -4.35 -8.43 11.54
C LYS A 152 -4.28 -8.01 13.01
N ILE A 153 -3.10 -8.03 13.62
CA ILE A 153 -2.90 -7.57 15.00
C ILE A 153 -3.23 -6.08 15.11
N LEU A 154 -2.78 -5.27 14.15
CA LEU A 154 -3.13 -3.85 14.11
C LEU A 154 -4.63 -3.63 13.93
N GLN A 155 -5.29 -4.40 13.05
CA GLN A 155 -6.73 -4.33 12.83
C GLN A 155 -7.53 -4.64 14.08
N HIS A 156 -7.13 -5.69 14.81
CA HIS A 156 -7.77 -6.08 16.06
C HIS A 156 -7.64 -5.00 17.14
N ASN A 157 -6.45 -4.38 17.24
CA ASN A 157 -6.13 -3.46 18.33
C ASN A 157 -6.48 -2.00 18.03
N ASN A 158 -6.80 -1.65 16.79
CA ASN A 158 -7.09 -0.27 16.41
C ASN A 158 -8.39 -0.14 15.62
N LYS A 159 -9.43 0.37 16.29
CA LYS A 159 -10.77 0.56 15.73
C LYS A 159 -10.79 1.53 14.54
N TYR A 160 -9.96 2.58 14.52
CA TYR A 160 -9.92 3.52 13.40
C TYR A 160 -9.36 2.86 12.15
N TYR A 161 -8.29 2.09 12.28
CA TYR A 161 -7.73 1.31 11.18
C TYR A 161 -8.72 0.23 10.69
N SER A 162 -9.39 -0.47 11.61
CA SER A 162 -10.43 -1.45 11.24
C SER A 162 -11.60 -0.83 10.45
N ASN A 163 -12.07 0.36 10.86
CA ASN A 163 -13.10 1.10 10.15
C ASN A 163 -12.63 1.56 8.77
N LEU A 164 -11.39 2.03 8.65
CA LEU A 164 -10.79 2.45 7.38
C LEU A 164 -10.70 1.28 6.39
N LEU A 165 -10.25 0.10 6.85
CA LEU A 165 -10.22 -1.10 6.00
C LEU A 165 -11.63 -1.50 5.55
N THR A 166 -12.60 -1.53 6.46
CA THR A 166 -14.00 -1.85 6.11
C THR A 166 -14.57 -0.90 5.06
N LEU A 167 -14.21 0.39 5.14
CA LEU A 167 -14.58 1.38 4.14
C LEU A 167 -13.92 1.12 2.78
N ILE A 168 -12.66 0.67 2.76
CA ILE A 168 -11.91 0.35 1.52
C ILE A 168 -12.40 -0.97 0.88
N ASP A 169 -12.84 -1.92 1.70
CA ASP A 169 -13.43 -3.20 1.25
C ASP A 169 -14.86 -3.03 0.70
N SER A 170 -15.51 -1.91 1.00
CA SER A 170 -16.81 -1.55 0.44
C SER A 170 -16.66 -0.97 -0.98
N PRO A 171 -17.72 -0.97 -1.80
CA PRO A 171 -17.69 -0.33 -3.13
C PRO A 171 -17.17 1.10 -3.06
N ILE A 172 -16.02 1.36 -3.70
CA ILE A 172 -15.37 2.67 -3.67
C ILE A 172 -16.22 3.69 -4.44
N GLN A 173 -16.48 4.81 -3.78
CA GLN A 173 -17.12 6.00 -4.33
C GLN A 173 -16.16 7.19 -4.21
N SER A 174 -16.43 8.29 -4.93
CA SER A 174 -15.62 9.52 -4.79
C SER A 174 -15.60 10.07 -3.35
N SER A 175 -16.63 9.77 -2.54
CA SER A 175 -16.69 10.10 -1.12
C SER A 175 -15.70 9.28 -0.27
N THR A 176 -15.36 8.06 -0.67
CA THR A 176 -14.44 7.15 0.04
C THR A 176 -13.09 7.82 0.28
N PHE A 177 -12.47 8.38 -0.77
CA PHE A 177 -11.17 9.06 -0.67
C PHE A 177 -11.22 10.30 0.24
N LYS A 178 -12.34 11.05 0.22
CA LYS A 178 -12.54 12.21 1.12
C LYS A 178 -12.62 11.78 2.57
N ILE A 179 -13.34 10.69 2.87
CA ILE A 179 -13.46 10.14 4.22
C ILE A 179 -12.09 9.64 4.71
N ILE A 180 -11.37 8.88 3.89
CA ILE A 180 -10.04 8.35 4.24
C ILE A 180 -9.08 9.48 4.59
N LYS A 181 -9.01 10.55 3.79
CA LYS A 181 -8.15 11.72 4.08
C LYS A 181 -8.48 12.41 5.41
N LYS A 182 -9.74 12.39 5.84
CA LYS A 182 -10.18 12.96 7.12
C LYS A 182 -9.86 12.05 8.30
N GLU A 183 -10.03 10.74 8.14
CA GLU A 183 -9.82 9.76 9.21
C GLU A 183 -8.33 9.42 9.43
N ILE A 184 -7.49 9.46 8.39
CA ILE A 184 -6.03 9.27 8.52
C ILE A 184 -5.41 10.26 9.50
N GLU A 185 -5.90 11.51 9.52
CA GLU A 185 -5.46 12.54 10.46
C GLU A 185 -5.65 12.12 11.92
N LYS A 186 -6.78 11.49 12.24
CA LYS A 186 -7.13 11.04 13.59
C LYS A 186 -6.39 9.79 14.02
N PHE A 187 -5.91 8.99 13.08
CA PHE A 187 -5.26 7.72 13.37
C PHE A 187 -3.74 7.87 13.49
N VAL A 188 -3.12 8.68 12.62
CA VAL A 188 -1.66 8.77 12.51
C VAL A 188 -1.07 9.93 13.33
N TYR A 189 -1.78 11.05 13.47
CA TYR A 189 -1.18 12.33 13.90
C TYR A 189 -1.78 12.92 15.20
N THR A 190 -2.47 12.11 15.99
CA THR A 190 -2.97 12.46 17.34
C THR A 190 -2.16 11.76 18.41
#